data_AF-A0A6A6QZH5-F1
#
_entry.id   AF-A0A6A6QZH5-F1
#
_cell.length_a   1.000
_cell.length_b   1.000
_cell.length_c   1.000
_cell.angle_alpha   90.00
_cell.angle_beta   90.00
_cell.angle_gamma   90.00
#
_symmetry.space_group_name_H-M   'P 1'
#
loop_
_entity.id
_entity.type
_entity.pdbx_description
1 polymer ?
#
loop_
_entity_poly.entity_id
_entity_poly.type
_entity_poly.pdbx_seq_one_letter_code
_entity_poly.pdbx_strand_id
1 'polypeptide(L)'
;TTIRSRRAVSLLVDDLTHTRNRKPELFLDVQGTDFCIYDVGVITIFLPARDHVYTIFVDGPATFSYPGKDGTTIKGLLEDPTLCKGFFDVRKAANALYRHFGITLQGVMDIQLMQCSLQKWKNNSLRTLLSLGDCVERQLPIVGPDVKQMWRETAIKASHELIRDKGGMEMAWFTARPLPVEMRKYTMQQVQILAMLCEDYWQRMDDKQKDFV
;
A
#
# COMPACT_ATOMS: atom_id res chain seq x y z
N THR A 1 10.44 3.26 -9.32
CA THR A 1 11.85 2.95 -9.00
C THR A 1 11.96 1.72 -8.11
N THR A 2 12.95 0.87 -8.36
CA THR A 2 13.26 -0.29 -7.50
C THR A 2 14.28 0.09 -6.42
N ILE A 3 14.01 -0.28 -5.17
CA ILE A 3 14.83 0.01 -3.99
C ILE A 3 15.34 -1.30 -3.39
N ARG A 4 16.66 -1.49 -3.40
CA ARG A 4 17.30 -2.72 -2.89
C ARG A 4 18.70 -2.53 -2.26
N SER A 5 19.31 -1.36 -2.41
CA SER A 5 20.60 -1.06 -1.80
C SER A 5 20.43 -0.06 -0.66
N ARG A 6 21.36 -0.07 0.30
CA ARG A 6 21.43 0.96 1.35
C ARG A 6 21.32 2.37 0.78
N ARG A 7 22.09 2.68 -0.28
CA ARG A 7 22.05 3.99 -0.94
C ARG A 7 20.67 4.32 -1.51
N ALA A 8 20.01 3.36 -2.16
CA ALA A 8 18.68 3.57 -2.71
C ALA A 8 17.64 3.80 -1.60
N VAL A 9 17.76 3.08 -0.47
CA VAL A 9 16.91 3.30 0.71
C VAL A 9 17.11 4.70 1.28
N SER A 10 18.36 5.13 1.49
CA SER A 10 18.64 6.48 1.99
C SER A 10 18.07 7.58 1.07
N LEU A 11 18.21 7.42 -0.25
CA LEU A 11 17.65 8.37 -1.22
C LEU A 11 16.12 8.37 -1.25
N LEU A 12 15.49 7.20 -1.08
CA LEU A 12 14.04 7.12 -0.91
C LEU A 12 13.63 7.90 0.35
N VAL A 13 14.27 7.65 1.48
CA VAL A 13 13.94 8.32 2.74
C VAL A 13 14.04 9.84 2.58
N ASP A 14 15.11 10.34 1.97
CA ASP A 14 15.28 11.78 1.67
C ASP A 14 14.15 12.34 0.79
N ASP A 15 13.58 11.55 -0.12
CA ASP A 15 12.47 11.98 -0.99
C ASP A 15 11.12 11.99 -0.26
N LEU A 16 10.94 11.06 0.70
CA LEU A 16 9.73 10.96 1.52
C LEU A 16 9.71 11.99 2.65
N THR A 17 10.87 12.35 3.20
CA THR A 17 10.99 13.44 4.18
C THR A 17 10.41 14.72 3.58
N HIS A 18 9.70 15.50 4.41
CA HIS A 18 8.97 16.74 4.08
C HIS A 18 7.50 16.61 3.65
N THR A 19 6.97 15.40 3.48
CA THR A 19 5.51 15.23 3.30
C THR A 19 4.83 15.30 4.67
N ARG A 20 4.04 16.35 4.93
CA ARG A 20 3.21 16.43 6.15
C ARG A 20 1.85 16.98 5.78
N ASN A 21 0.83 16.15 5.85
CA ASN A 21 -0.51 16.50 5.44
C ASN A 21 -1.57 15.76 6.25
N ARG A 22 -2.75 16.37 6.40
CA ARG A 22 -3.91 15.74 7.05
C ARG A 22 -4.44 14.54 6.26
N LYS A 23 -4.31 14.61 4.93
CA LYS A 23 -4.69 13.53 4.01
C LYS A 23 -3.45 12.73 3.59
N PRO A 24 -3.58 11.42 3.31
CA PRO A 24 -2.48 10.63 2.79
C PRO A 24 -1.92 11.18 1.49
N GLU A 25 -0.60 11.33 1.46
CA GLU A 25 0.19 11.56 0.23
C GLU A 25 1.15 10.41 -0.06
N LEU A 26 1.10 9.37 0.77
CA LEU A 26 1.86 8.14 0.60
C LEU A 26 0.87 6.99 0.67
N PHE A 27 0.77 6.22 -0.41
CA PHE A 27 -0.10 5.05 -0.48
C PHE A 27 0.76 3.81 -0.50
N LEU A 28 0.48 2.88 0.41
CA LEU A 28 1.32 1.72 0.63
C LEU A 28 0.54 0.42 0.48
N ASP A 29 1.23 -0.57 -0.05
CA ASP A 29 0.80 -1.95 -0.07
C ASP A 29 1.96 -2.88 0.31
N VAL A 30 1.65 -3.94 1.04
CA VAL A 30 2.63 -4.87 1.62
C VAL A 30 2.32 -6.28 1.14
N GLN A 31 3.31 -6.91 0.50
CA GLN A 31 3.19 -8.21 -0.14
C GLN A 31 4.17 -9.19 0.50
N GLY A 32 3.70 -10.41 0.78
CA GLY A 32 4.45 -11.41 1.53
C GLY A 32 3.76 -12.78 1.59
N THR A 33 4.43 -13.76 2.19
CA THR A 33 3.96 -15.17 2.26
C THR A 33 2.74 -15.30 3.15
N ASP A 34 1.76 -16.10 2.71
CA ASP A 34 0.53 -16.38 3.45
C ASP A 34 -0.12 -15.11 4.00
N PHE A 35 -0.31 -14.12 3.13
CA PHE A 35 -0.86 -12.81 3.50
C PHE A 35 -0.01 -12.06 4.53
N CYS A 36 1.31 -12.12 4.38
CA CYS A 36 2.32 -11.53 5.27
C CYS A 36 2.42 -12.16 6.67
N ILE A 37 1.92 -13.39 6.84
CA ILE A 37 2.01 -14.10 8.13
C ILE A 37 3.47 -14.48 8.44
N TYR A 38 4.17 -15.08 7.49
CA TYR A 38 5.53 -15.60 7.73
C TYR A 38 6.65 -14.64 7.32
N ASP A 39 6.43 -13.81 6.31
CA ASP A 39 7.44 -12.90 5.80
C ASP A 39 6.81 -11.75 5.00
N VAL A 40 7.55 -10.66 4.85
CA VAL A 40 7.26 -9.52 3.97
C VAL A 40 8.34 -9.48 2.90
N GLY A 41 7.96 -9.63 1.64
CA GLY A 41 8.91 -9.65 0.52
C GLY A 41 9.04 -8.32 -0.21
N VAL A 42 7.92 -7.61 -0.37
CA VAL A 42 7.86 -6.37 -1.16
C VAL A 42 6.95 -5.36 -0.48
N ILE A 43 7.39 -4.11 -0.45
CA ILE A 43 6.56 -2.95 -0.09
C ILE A 43 6.52 -2.03 -1.28
N THR A 44 5.33 -1.62 -1.71
CA THR A 44 5.15 -0.63 -2.77
C THR A 44 4.63 0.65 -2.17
N ILE A 45 5.23 1.78 -2.56
CA ILE A 45 4.85 3.12 -2.10
C ILE A 45 4.55 3.97 -3.33
N PHE A 46 3.39 4.60 -3.38
CA PHE A 46 3.05 5.62 -4.37
C PHE A 46 3.00 7.00 -3.74
N LEU A 47 3.63 7.96 -4.44
CA LEU A 47 3.61 9.38 -4.12
C LEU A 47 2.87 10.12 -5.24
N PRO A 48 1.57 10.45 -5.07
CA PRO A 48 0.79 11.08 -6.11
C PRO A 48 1.36 12.44 -6.55
N ALA A 49 1.89 13.23 -5.61
CA ALA A 49 2.46 14.55 -5.90
C ALA A 49 3.62 14.52 -6.91
N ARG A 50 4.27 13.36 -7.09
CA ARG A 50 5.37 13.15 -8.04
C ARG A 50 5.02 12.14 -9.14
N ASP A 51 3.79 11.63 -9.13
CA ASP A 51 3.37 10.47 -9.93
C ASP A 51 4.43 9.34 -9.94
N HIS A 52 4.96 9.02 -8.74
CA HIS A 52 6.09 8.12 -8.63
C HIS A 52 5.81 6.93 -7.72
N VAL A 53 6.10 5.72 -8.22
CA VAL A 53 5.99 4.48 -7.47
C VAL A 53 7.37 3.92 -7.13
N TYR A 54 7.60 3.67 -5.85
CA TYR A 54 8.76 2.98 -5.32
C TYR A 54 8.39 1.53 -4.98
N THR A 55 9.22 0.58 -5.41
CA THR A 55 9.10 -0.84 -5.05
C THR A 55 10.32 -1.21 -4.23
N ILE A 56 10.09 -1.48 -2.95
CA ILE A 56 11.11 -1.82 -1.96
C ILE A 56 11.15 -3.32 -1.81
N PHE A 57 12.32 -3.90 -2.06
CA PHE A 57 12.58 -5.29 -1.72
C PHE A 57 13.02 -5.39 -0.27
N VAL A 58 12.27 -6.15 0.52
CA VAL A 58 12.58 -6.37 1.93
C VAL A 58 13.48 -7.59 2.01
N ASP A 59 14.79 -7.35 2.06
CA ASP A 59 15.81 -8.41 2.17
C ASP A 59 16.23 -8.64 3.64
N GLY A 60 15.49 -8.07 4.60
CA GLY A 60 15.70 -8.22 6.04
C GLY A 60 15.52 -6.91 6.83
N PRO A 61 15.64 -6.94 8.17
CA PRO A 61 15.33 -5.81 9.06
C PRO A 61 16.15 -4.54 8.78
N ALA A 62 17.39 -4.70 8.29
CA ALA A 62 18.26 -3.58 7.96
C ALA A 62 17.66 -2.64 6.91
N THR A 63 16.79 -3.16 6.02
CA THR A 63 16.04 -2.36 5.02
C THR A 63 15.33 -1.17 5.64
N PHE A 64 14.82 -1.32 6.87
CA PHE A 64 14.06 -0.28 7.55
C PHE A 64 14.90 0.68 8.39
N SER A 65 16.19 0.38 8.59
CA SER A 65 17.06 1.08 9.53
C SER A 65 18.13 1.95 8.86
N TYR A 66 18.24 1.90 7.53
CA TYR A 66 19.19 2.76 6.83
C TYR A 66 18.74 4.23 6.86
N PRO A 67 19.60 5.15 7.33
CA PRO A 67 19.23 6.54 7.48
C PRO A 67 19.32 7.33 6.17
N GLY A 68 18.45 8.31 5.99
CA GLY A 68 18.61 9.44 5.09
C GLY A 68 19.61 10.47 5.63
N LYS A 69 19.67 11.65 5.02
CA LYS A 69 20.60 12.74 5.36
C LYS A 69 20.37 13.32 6.75
N ASP A 70 19.11 13.39 7.19
CA ASP A 70 18.71 13.94 8.48
C ASP A 70 18.67 12.89 9.60
N GLY A 71 19.06 11.64 9.30
CA GLY A 71 18.99 10.52 10.24
C GLY A 71 17.64 9.81 10.27
N THR A 72 16.63 10.31 9.57
CA THR A 72 15.33 9.63 9.41
C THR A 72 15.53 8.28 8.72
N THR A 73 14.69 7.29 9.03
CA THR A 73 14.73 5.95 8.43
C THR A 73 13.35 5.57 7.90
N ILE A 74 13.22 4.52 7.09
CA ILE A 74 11.89 4.01 6.70
C ILE A 74 11.09 3.62 7.95
N LYS A 75 11.73 2.98 8.94
CA LYS A 75 11.08 2.70 10.23
C LYS A 75 10.54 3.99 10.86
N GLY A 76 11.38 5.02 10.98
CA GLY A 76 10.98 6.32 11.53
C GLY A 76 9.79 6.93 10.77
N LEU A 77 9.80 6.90 9.44
CA LEU A 77 8.67 7.38 8.62
C LEU A 77 7.40 6.56 8.86
N LEU A 78 7.51 5.24 8.95
CA LEU A 78 6.37 4.34 9.21
C LEU A 78 5.79 4.51 10.63
N GLU A 79 6.60 4.92 11.60
CA GLU A 79 6.20 5.17 13.00
C GLU A 79 5.85 6.64 13.28
N ASP A 80 6.03 7.56 12.31
CA ASP A 80 5.67 8.98 12.46
C ASP A 80 4.14 9.16 12.37
N PRO A 81 3.47 9.66 13.43
CA PRO A 81 2.02 9.91 13.42
C PRO A 81 1.61 11.14 12.60
N THR A 82 2.54 12.04 12.30
CA THR A 82 2.28 13.27 11.53
C THR A 82 2.40 13.08 10.02
N LEU A 83 2.99 11.96 9.61
CA LEU A 83 3.04 11.52 8.23
C LEU A 83 1.79 10.65 7.97
N CYS A 84 0.84 11.16 7.18
CA CYS A 84 -0.38 10.42 6.86
C CYS A 84 -0.12 9.39 5.74
N LYS A 85 -0.38 8.11 6.03
CA LYS A 85 -0.19 6.96 5.12
C LYS A 85 -1.51 6.29 4.79
N GLY A 86 -1.80 6.17 3.50
CA GLY A 86 -2.98 5.50 2.98
C GLY A 86 -2.72 4.00 2.86
N PHE A 87 -3.55 3.21 3.53
CA PHE A 87 -3.61 1.76 3.40
C PHE A 87 -5.04 1.32 3.11
N PHE A 88 -5.22 0.11 2.59
CA PHE A 88 -6.53 -0.53 2.53
C PHE A 88 -6.50 -1.78 3.40
N ASP A 89 -7.34 -1.82 4.44
CA ASP A 89 -7.34 -2.91 5.43
C ASP A 89 -5.94 -3.15 6.03
N VAL A 90 -5.46 -2.18 6.81
CA VAL A 90 -4.06 -2.13 7.28
C VAL A 90 -3.69 -3.28 8.24
N ARG A 91 -4.67 -3.99 8.80
CA ARG A 91 -4.47 -4.95 9.91
C ARG A 91 -3.37 -5.97 9.63
N LYS A 92 -3.35 -6.55 8.42
CA LYS A 92 -2.37 -7.56 8.03
C LYS A 92 -0.97 -6.95 7.89
N ALA A 93 -0.87 -5.80 7.22
CA ALA A 93 0.38 -5.08 7.05
C ALA A 93 0.96 -4.64 8.41
N ALA A 94 0.14 -4.04 9.28
CA ALA A 94 0.53 -3.62 10.62
C ALA A 94 1.05 -4.79 11.46
N ASN A 95 0.32 -5.90 11.49
CA ASN A 95 0.73 -7.10 12.23
C ASN A 95 2.05 -7.66 11.69
N ALA A 96 2.21 -7.75 10.37
CA ALA A 96 3.44 -8.25 9.75
C ALA A 96 4.65 -7.35 10.05
N LEU A 97 4.48 -6.03 9.90
CA LEU A 97 5.53 -5.05 10.17
C LEU A 97 5.95 -5.04 11.64
N TYR A 98 4.99 -5.16 12.57
CA TYR A 98 5.27 -5.25 13.99
C TYR A 98 5.95 -6.57 14.35
N ARG A 99 5.39 -7.70 13.93
CA ARG A 99 5.88 -9.03 14.28
C ARG A 99 7.30 -9.29 13.77
N HIS A 100 7.59 -8.91 12.52
CA HIS A 100 8.85 -9.26 11.87
C HIS A 100 9.95 -8.20 12.04
N PHE A 101 9.57 -6.93 12.23
CA PHE A 101 10.53 -5.82 12.23
C PHE A 101 10.38 -4.87 13.44
N GLY A 102 9.44 -5.14 14.34
CA GLY A 102 9.16 -4.29 15.50
C GLY A 102 8.74 -2.88 15.10
N ILE A 103 8.06 -2.71 13.96
CA ILE A 103 7.60 -1.41 13.45
C ILE A 103 6.16 -1.20 13.91
N THR A 104 5.93 -0.14 14.67
CA THR A 104 4.59 0.23 15.14
C THR A 104 4.00 1.29 14.22
N LEU A 105 3.22 0.88 13.21
CA LEU A 105 2.60 1.82 12.28
C LEU A 105 1.78 2.91 13.00
N GLN A 106 2.03 4.16 12.63
CA GLN A 106 1.30 5.35 13.09
C GLN A 106 0.88 6.22 11.90
N GLY A 107 -0.06 7.14 12.11
CA GLY A 107 -0.49 8.08 11.06
C GLY A 107 -1.15 7.36 9.87
N VAL A 108 -1.84 6.25 10.11
CA VAL A 108 -2.51 5.48 9.05
C VAL A 108 -3.91 6.00 8.83
N MET A 109 -4.27 6.26 7.58
CA MET A 109 -5.64 6.40 7.13
C MET A 109 -6.05 5.14 6.36
N ASP A 110 -7.00 4.39 6.91
CA ASP A 110 -7.49 3.16 6.28
C ASP A 110 -8.65 3.48 5.32
N ILE A 111 -8.41 3.30 4.03
CA ILE A 111 -9.35 3.60 2.94
C ILE A 111 -10.61 2.72 3.03
N GLN A 112 -10.52 1.52 3.60
CA GLN A 112 -11.71 0.70 3.83
C GLN A 112 -12.59 1.30 4.95
N LEU A 113 -11.98 1.89 5.97
CA LEU A 113 -12.71 2.61 7.02
C LEU A 113 -13.28 3.94 6.49
N MET A 114 -12.57 4.61 5.58
CA MET A 114 -13.10 5.75 4.84
C MET A 114 -14.37 5.37 4.07
N GLN A 115 -14.34 4.24 3.36
CA GLN A 115 -15.53 3.71 2.69
C GLN A 115 -16.67 3.46 3.68
N CYS A 116 -16.36 2.88 4.85
CA CYS A 116 -17.35 2.58 5.88
C CYS A 116 -18.04 3.83 6.42
N SER A 117 -17.29 4.91 6.66
CA SER A 117 -17.86 6.15 7.18
C SER A 117 -18.84 6.77 6.19
N LEU A 118 -18.59 6.67 4.88
CA LEU A 118 -19.50 7.12 3.82
C LEU A 118 -20.78 6.28 3.71
N GLN A 119 -20.74 4.98 4.03
CA GLN A 119 -21.92 4.11 4.02
C GLN A 119 -22.79 4.30 5.27
N LYS A 120 -22.17 4.50 6.45
CA LYS A 120 -22.86 4.54 7.75
C LYS A 120 -23.42 5.92 8.13
N TRP A 121 -24.28 6.53 7.33
CA TRP A 121 -25.13 7.63 7.84
C TRP A 121 -26.55 7.64 7.27
N LYS A 122 -26.85 6.78 6.29
CA LYS A 122 -28.15 6.84 5.61
C LYS A 122 -29.19 5.80 6.05
N ASN A 123 -28.82 4.59 6.50
CA ASN A 123 -29.82 3.49 6.60
C ASN A 123 -29.64 2.43 7.72
N ASN A 124 -28.83 2.65 8.76
CA ASN A 124 -28.66 1.70 9.90
C ASN A 124 -28.33 0.23 9.56
N SER A 125 -27.99 -0.12 8.30
CA SER A 125 -27.62 -1.47 7.89
C SER A 125 -26.15 -1.53 7.48
N LEU A 126 -25.29 -1.70 8.47
CA LEU A 126 -23.94 -2.21 8.20
C LEU A 126 -24.03 -3.66 7.80
N ARG A 127 -24.05 -3.97 6.51
CA ARG A 127 -24.11 -5.37 6.11
C ARG A 127 -22.93 -5.88 5.32
N THR A 128 -22.01 -5.05 4.86
CA THR A 128 -20.80 -5.60 4.22
C THR A 128 -19.65 -4.60 4.17
N LEU A 129 -18.50 -4.96 4.78
CA LEU A 129 -17.22 -4.37 4.42
C LEU A 129 -16.96 -4.68 2.95
N LEU A 130 -16.70 -3.66 2.13
CA LEU A 130 -16.38 -3.89 0.73
C LEU A 130 -14.93 -4.34 0.60
N SER A 131 -14.70 -5.34 -0.26
CA SER A 131 -13.35 -5.64 -0.73
C SER A 131 -12.83 -4.49 -1.58
N LEU A 132 -11.51 -4.40 -1.78
CA LEU A 132 -10.94 -3.40 -2.68
C LEU A 132 -11.53 -3.51 -4.09
N GLY A 133 -11.75 -4.74 -4.58
CA GLY A 133 -12.41 -4.97 -5.86
C GLY A 133 -13.84 -4.42 -5.90
N ASP A 134 -14.63 -4.64 -4.85
CA ASP A 134 -15.98 -4.07 -4.76
C ASP A 134 -15.96 -2.54 -4.71
N CYS A 135 -14.99 -1.92 -4.02
CA CYS A 135 -14.82 -0.48 -4.00
C CYS A 135 -14.53 0.07 -5.41
N VAL A 136 -13.59 -0.55 -6.13
CA VAL A 136 -13.24 -0.15 -7.50
C VAL A 136 -14.44 -0.29 -8.43
N GLU A 137 -15.10 -1.44 -8.41
CA GLU A 137 -16.23 -1.72 -9.30
C GLU A 137 -17.40 -0.79 -9.05
N ARG A 138 -17.84 -0.70 -7.79
CA ARG A 138 -19.13 -0.10 -7.43
C ARG A 138 -19.03 1.38 -7.07
N GLN A 139 -17.86 1.87 -6.66
CA GLN A 139 -17.75 3.17 -6.00
C GLN A 139 -16.72 4.12 -6.59
N LEU A 140 -15.95 3.71 -7.60
CA LEU A 140 -14.97 4.58 -8.27
C LEU A 140 -15.44 4.95 -9.68
N PRO A 141 -16.41 5.87 -9.86
CA PRO A 141 -16.99 6.19 -11.17
C PRO A 141 -16.02 6.92 -12.11
N ILE A 142 -15.00 7.60 -11.56
CA ILE A 142 -13.98 8.32 -12.35
C ILE A 142 -13.14 7.38 -13.22
N VAL A 143 -13.05 6.10 -12.85
CA VAL A 143 -12.34 5.08 -13.63
C VAL A 143 -13.33 4.43 -14.60
N GLY A 144 -13.04 4.51 -15.89
CA GLY A 144 -13.88 3.92 -16.93
C GLY A 144 -13.97 2.38 -16.83
N PRO A 145 -15.03 1.75 -17.38
CA PRO A 145 -15.25 0.30 -17.30
C PRO A 145 -14.06 -0.54 -17.78
N ASP A 146 -13.42 -0.15 -18.89
CA ASP A 146 -12.30 -0.89 -19.47
C ASP A 146 -11.08 -0.91 -18.54
N VAL A 147 -10.82 0.21 -17.85
CA VAL A 147 -9.70 0.31 -16.90
C VAL A 147 -9.99 -0.52 -15.65
N LYS A 148 -11.24 -0.52 -15.16
CA LYS A 148 -11.66 -1.40 -14.05
C LYS A 148 -11.51 -2.87 -14.41
N GLN A 149 -11.93 -3.26 -15.62
CA GLN A 149 -11.81 -4.62 -16.11
C GLN A 149 -10.33 -5.03 -16.19
N MET A 150 -9.48 -4.22 -16.82
CA MET A 150 -8.05 -4.50 -16.92
C MET A 150 -7.38 -4.61 -15.55
N TRP A 151 -7.74 -3.74 -14.60
CA TRP A 151 -7.26 -3.82 -13.22
C TRP A 151 -7.68 -5.13 -12.55
N ARG A 152 -8.96 -5.51 -12.67
CA ARG A 152 -9.50 -6.75 -12.09
C ARG A 152 -8.80 -7.98 -12.66
N GLU A 153 -8.62 -8.04 -13.97
CA GLU A 153 -7.91 -9.14 -14.64
C GLU A 153 -6.46 -9.24 -14.16
N THR A 154 -5.78 -8.11 -14.00
CA THR A 154 -4.42 -8.07 -13.46
C THR A 154 -4.39 -8.55 -12.01
N ALA A 155 -5.35 -8.12 -11.19
CA ALA A 155 -5.43 -8.50 -9.78
C ALA A 155 -5.72 -9.98 -9.58
N ILE A 156 -6.65 -10.55 -10.35
CA ILE A 156 -6.97 -11.99 -10.31
C ILE A 156 -5.77 -12.81 -10.76
N LYS A 157 -5.10 -12.42 -11.85
CA LYS A 157 -3.90 -13.14 -12.33
C LYS A 157 -2.82 -13.15 -11.25
N ALA A 158 -2.52 -11.98 -10.66
CA ALA A 158 -1.49 -11.84 -9.64
C ALA A 158 -1.80 -12.59 -8.34
N SER A 159 -3.07 -12.68 -7.92
CA SER A 159 -3.44 -13.41 -6.69
C SER A 159 -3.23 -14.91 -6.78
N HIS A 160 -3.10 -15.46 -7.99
CA HIS A 160 -2.90 -16.89 -8.25
C HIS A 160 -1.51 -17.21 -8.82
N GLU A 161 -0.64 -16.21 -8.98
CA GLU A 161 0.63 -16.40 -9.68
C GLU A 161 1.68 -17.09 -8.78
N LEU A 162 2.27 -18.16 -9.29
CA LEU A 162 3.46 -18.81 -8.74
C LEU A 162 4.56 -18.75 -9.80
N ILE A 163 5.80 -18.47 -9.38
CA ILE A 163 6.95 -18.43 -10.28
C ILE A 163 7.73 -19.73 -10.13
N ARG A 164 8.10 -20.35 -11.24
CA ARG A 164 9.05 -21.48 -11.24
C ARG A 164 10.48 -20.97 -11.25
N ASP A 165 11.29 -21.44 -10.31
CA ASP A 165 12.73 -21.17 -10.29
C ASP A 165 13.48 -21.97 -11.37
N LYS A 166 14.80 -21.78 -11.48
CA LYS A 166 15.63 -22.49 -12.46
C LYS A 166 15.71 -24.01 -12.21
N GLY A 167 15.37 -24.48 -11.01
CA GLY A 167 15.30 -25.88 -10.62
C GLY A 167 13.91 -26.51 -10.79
N GLY A 168 12.90 -25.73 -11.21
CA GLY A 168 11.52 -26.17 -11.39
C GLY A 168 10.66 -26.09 -10.13
N MET A 169 11.17 -25.54 -9.02
CA MET A 169 10.42 -25.34 -7.80
C MET A 169 9.52 -24.10 -7.91
N GLU A 170 8.26 -24.25 -7.52
CA GLU A 170 7.32 -23.12 -7.45
C GLU A 170 7.61 -22.28 -6.20
N MET A 171 7.78 -20.98 -6.41
CA MET A 171 8.03 -19.98 -5.39
C MET A 171 7.02 -18.85 -5.53
N ALA A 172 6.73 -18.20 -4.40
CA ALA A 172 5.86 -17.04 -4.40
C ALA A 172 6.50 -15.88 -5.15
N TRP A 173 5.72 -15.17 -5.97
CA TRP A 173 6.27 -14.22 -6.94
C TRP A 173 7.04 -13.05 -6.31
N PHE A 174 6.69 -12.66 -5.09
CA PHE A 174 7.32 -11.56 -4.36
C PHE A 174 8.74 -11.89 -3.88
N THR A 175 9.19 -13.15 -3.96
CA THR A 175 10.58 -13.54 -3.68
C THR A 175 11.48 -13.44 -4.92
N ALA A 176 10.91 -13.36 -6.12
CA ALA A 176 11.69 -13.26 -7.35
C ALA A 176 12.46 -11.94 -7.43
N ARG A 177 13.65 -12.04 -8.01
CA ARG A 177 14.58 -10.93 -8.20
C ARG A 177 15.18 -11.01 -9.61
N PRO A 178 14.83 -10.08 -10.53
CA PRO A 178 13.85 -9.01 -10.37
C PRO A 178 12.40 -9.52 -10.26
N LEU A 179 11.48 -8.67 -9.78
CA LEU A 179 10.03 -8.97 -9.89
C LEU A 179 9.64 -9.11 -11.37
N PRO A 180 8.78 -10.09 -11.71
CA PRO A 180 8.18 -10.15 -13.04
C PRO A 180 7.50 -8.84 -13.41
N VAL A 181 7.50 -8.54 -14.70
CA VAL A 181 6.92 -7.29 -15.25
C VAL A 181 5.46 -7.15 -14.83
N GLU A 182 4.68 -8.23 -14.94
CA GLU A 182 3.27 -8.24 -14.57
C GLU A 182 3.05 -7.98 -13.08
N MET A 183 3.90 -8.53 -12.21
CA MET A 183 3.79 -8.31 -10.75
C MET A 183 4.19 -6.89 -10.34
N ARG A 184 5.15 -6.28 -11.03
CA ARG A 184 5.45 -4.84 -10.85
C ARG A 184 4.26 -3.99 -11.27
N LYS A 185 3.64 -4.31 -12.42
CA LYS A 185 2.45 -3.59 -12.90
C LYS A 185 1.28 -3.75 -11.92
N TYR A 186 1.04 -4.95 -11.43
CA TYR A 186 0.01 -5.24 -10.42
C TYR A 186 0.20 -4.39 -9.16
N THR A 187 1.37 -4.49 -8.52
CA THR A 187 1.64 -3.78 -7.25
C THR A 187 1.58 -2.27 -7.40
N MET A 188 2.07 -1.73 -8.53
CA MET A 188 1.94 -0.33 -8.90
C MET A 188 0.47 0.11 -9.02
N GLN A 189 -0.34 -0.67 -9.74
CA GLN A 189 -1.76 -0.37 -9.94
C GLN A 189 -2.57 -0.42 -8.64
N GLN A 190 -2.21 -1.29 -7.68
CA GLN A 190 -2.87 -1.34 -6.37
C GLN A 190 -2.79 0.01 -5.65
N VAL A 191 -1.58 0.52 -5.43
CA VAL A 191 -1.36 1.78 -4.70
C VAL A 191 -1.89 3.01 -5.44
N GLN A 192 -1.92 3.00 -6.77
CA GLN A 192 -2.55 4.06 -7.57
C GLN A 192 -4.09 4.07 -7.42
N ILE A 193 -4.72 2.90 -7.41
CA ILE A 193 -6.15 2.75 -7.14
C ILE A 193 -6.49 3.21 -5.72
N LEU A 194 -5.63 2.91 -4.74
CA LEU A 194 -5.80 3.40 -3.38
C LEU A 194 -5.82 4.94 -3.33
N ALA A 195 -4.91 5.60 -4.04
CA ALA A 195 -4.89 7.06 -4.13
C ALA A 195 -6.18 7.64 -4.73
N MET A 196 -6.68 7.05 -5.82
CA MET A 196 -7.91 7.48 -6.47
C MET A 196 -9.15 7.30 -5.57
N LEU A 197 -9.25 6.15 -4.87
CA LEU A 197 -10.32 5.91 -3.90
C LEU A 197 -10.26 6.90 -2.73
N CYS A 198 -9.07 7.14 -2.18
CA CYS A 198 -8.88 8.11 -1.11
C CYS A 198 -9.29 9.52 -1.55
N GLU A 199 -8.98 9.94 -2.78
CA GLU A 199 -9.44 11.20 -3.34
C GLU A 199 -10.96 11.29 -3.43
N ASP A 200 -11.62 10.32 -4.07
CA ASP A 200 -13.08 10.30 -4.18
C ASP A 200 -13.76 10.32 -2.80
N TYR A 201 -13.28 9.48 -1.88
CA TYR A 201 -13.88 9.36 -0.56
C TYR A 201 -13.67 10.63 0.26
N TRP A 202 -12.47 11.20 0.25
CA TRP A 202 -12.17 12.43 0.99
C TRP A 202 -13.05 13.60 0.54
N GLN A 203 -13.30 13.73 -0.76
CA GLN A 203 -14.16 14.78 -1.31
C GLN A 203 -15.62 14.64 -0.87
N ARG A 204 -16.08 13.40 -0.68
CA ARG A 204 -17.46 13.08 -0.29
C ARG A 204 -17.70 13.12 1.21
N MET A 205 -16.65 13.10 2.02
CA MET A 205 -16.76 13.15 3.47
C MET A 205 -17.05 14.56 3.99
N ASP A 206 -17.89 14.62 5.02
CA ASP A 206 -18.02 15.82 5.86
C ASP A 206 -16.86 15.96 6.86
N ASP A 207 -16.79 17.10 7.56
CA ASP A 207 -15.69 17.40 8.49
C ASP A 207 -15.66 16.44 9.69
N LYS A 208 -16.82 15.99 10.19
CA LYS A 208 -16.88 15.04 11.30
C LYS A 208 -16.35 13.66 10.90
N GLN A 209 -16.63 13.25 9.67
CA GLN A 209 -16.10 12.01 9.10
C GLN A 209 -14.59 12.12 8.91
N LYS A 210 -14.08 13.26 8.44
CA LYS A 210 -12.63 13.52 8.28
C LYS A 210 -11.88 13.56 9.60
N ASP A 211 -12.49 14.07 10.66
CA ASP A 211 -11.87 14.09 12.00
C ASP A 211 -11.81 12.69 12.65
N PHE A 212 -12.60 11.74 12.16
CA PHE A 212 -12.68 10.36 12.70
C PHE A 212 -11.74 9.37 11.98
N VAL A 213 -11.33 9.65 10.75
CA VAL A 213 -10.52 8.75 9.90
C VAL A 213 -9.04 9.09 9.88
#